data_AF-A0A432EQ50-F1
#
_entry.id   AF-A0A432EQ50-F1
#
_cell.length_a   1.000
_cell.length_b   1.000
_cell.length_c   1.000
_cell.angle_alpha   90.00
_cell.angle_beta   90.00
_cell.angle_gamma   90.00
#
_symmetry.space_group_name_H-M   'P 1'
#
loop_
_entity.id
_entity.type
_entity.pdbx_description
1 polymer ?
#
loop_
_entity_poly.entity_id
_entity_poly.type
_entity_poly.pdbx_seq_one_letter_code
_entity_poly.pdbx_strand_id
1 'polypeptide(L)'
;EASAAYPGWVSMLALGAVLAFVPLAVIYGQNIGPWIVPGLAIALLGFGKLRKVPVYEVFVEGAKDGFQVAIKIIPYLVAILVAVGMFRQSGAMDIIVGAIGRFTAHIGLPPEALPMALLRPLSGSGAYGLVAATINDPAIGPDSYVGYLVSTLQGSTETTFYVMAVYFGAVQIKRMRHALAAGLTADLAGILAAVAACSYLYGNR
;
A
#
# COMPACT_ATOMS: atom_id res chain seq x y z
N GLU A 1 29.68 14.05 1.69
CA GLU A 1 30.42 12.77 1.54
C GLU A 1 29.51 11.78 0.83
N ALA A 2 29.91 11.28 -0.33
CA ALA A 2 29.14 10.25 -1.03
C ALA A 2 29.33 8.93 -0.26
N SER A 3 28.27 8.43 0.36
CA SER A 3 28.24 7.14 1.05
C SER A 3 28.79 6.05 0.10
N ALA A 4 29.91 5.43 0.47
CA ALA A 4 30.50 4.34 -0.31
C ALA A 4 29.47 3.21 -0.45
N ALA A 5 29.28 2.70 -1.66
CA ALA A 5 28.35 1.61 -1.92
C ALA A 5 28.74 0.38 -1.08
N TYR A 6 27.73 -0.28 -0.50
CA TYR A 6 27.96 -1.48 0.30
C TYR A 6 28.68 -2.57 -0.51
N PRO A 7 29.57 -3.35 0.12
CA PRO A 7 30.20 -4.50 -0.54
C PRO A 7 29.13 -5.44 -1.11
N GLY A 8 29.33 -5.93 -2.33
CA GLY A 8 28.31 -6.73 -3.04
C GLY A 8 27.86 -8.00 -2.30
N TRP A 9 28.73 -8.57 -1.45
CA TRP A 9 28.35 -9.70 -0.59
C TRP A 9 27.29 -9.32 0.45
N VAL A 10 27.32 -8.09 0.99
CA VAL A 10 26.31 -7.59 1.95
C VAL A 10 24.97 -7.45 1.24
N SER A 11 24.97 -6.89 0.04
CA SER A 11 23.77 -6.75 -0.78
C SER A 11 23.18 -8.11 -1.16
N MET A 12 24.03 -9.07 -1.54
CA MET A 12 23.60 -10.45 -1.83
C MET A 12 23.04 -11.16 -0.59
N LEU A 13 23.65 -10.96 0.59
CA LEU A 13 23.15 -11.52 1.85
C LEU A 13 21.81 -10.91 2.24
N ALA A 14 21.66 -9.58 2.10
CA ALA A 14 20.40 -8.89 2.35
C ALA A 14 19.29 -9.36 1.41
N LEU A 15 19.57 -9.47 0.10
CA LEU A 15 18.64 -10.03 -0.88
C LEU A 15 18.27 -11.48 -0.56
N GLY A 16 19.25 -12.32 -0.25
CA GLY A 16 19.03 -13.69 0.16
C GLY A 16 18.17 -13.81 1.42
N ALA A 17 18.38 -12.94 2.41
CA ALA A 17 17.56 -12.89 3.62
C ALA A 17 16.12 -12.48 3.31
N VAL A 18 15.91 -11.45 2.48
CA VAL A 18 14.57 -11.01 2.05
C VAL A 18 13.87 -12.13 1.28
N LEU A 19 14.56 -12.78 0.34
CA LEU A 19 14.01 -13.89 -0.43
C LEU A 19 13.68 -15.10 0.45
N ALA A 20 14.50 -15.40 1.47
CA ALA A 20 14.24 -16.47 2.43
C ALA A 20 13.08 -16.15 3.38
N PHE A 21 12.79 -14.87 3.63
CA PHE A 21 11.63 -14.45 4.41
C PHE A 21 10.30 -14.75 3.72
N VAL A 22 10.27 -14.78 2.37
CA VAL A 22 9.05 -15.06 1.59
C VAL A 22 8.47 -16.44 1.90
N PRO A 23 9.19 -17.58 1.76
CA PRO A 23 8.63 -18.90 2.07
C PRO A 23 8.30 -19.05 3.56
N LEU A 24 9.08 -18.42 4.46
CA LEU A 24 8.78 -18.38 5.89
C LEU A 24 7.45 -17.68 6.18
N ALA A 25 7.20 -16.54 5.55
CA ALA A 25 5.95 -15.80 5.68
C ALA A 25 4.76 -16.58 5.10
N VAL A 26 4.96 -17.32 4.00
CA VAL A 26 3.91 -18.16 3.41
C VAL A 26 3.55 -19.34 4.32
N ILE A 27 4.54 -20.01 4.91
CA ILE A 27 4.30 -21.21 5.73
C ILE A 27 3.78 -20.85 7.14
N TYR A 28 4.32 -19.82 7.77
CA TYR A 28 4.03 -19.47 9.17
C TYR A 28 3.16 -18.23 9.34
N GLY A 29 2.82 -17.52 8.26
CA GLY A 29 2.14 -16.22 8.30
C GLY A 29 0.81 -16.24 9.06
N GLN A 30 0.02 -17.30 8.92
CA GLN A 30 -1.28 -17.40 9.62
C GLN A 30 -1.14 -17.48 11.14
N ASN A 31 -0.04 -18.05 11.64
CA ASN A 31 0.21 -18.19 13.06
C ASN A 31 0.93 -16.97 13.64
N ILE A 32 1.84 -16.35 12.88
CA ILE A 32 2.68 -15.23 13.34
C ILE A 32 1.98 -13.88 13.13
N GLY A 33 1.26 -13.69 12.02
CA GLY A 33 0.65 -12.43 11.59
C GLY A 33 -0.15 -11.72 12.69
N PRO A 34 -1.08 -12.40 13.38
CA PRO A 34 -1.89 -11.78 14.45
C PRO A 34 -1.07 -11.21 15.62
N TRP A 35 0.15 -11.70 15.84
CA TRP A 35 1.02 -11.29 16.96
C TRP A 35 1.98 -10.16 16.63
N ILE A 36 2.13 -9.78 15.36
CA ILE A 36 3.09 -8.75 14.95
C ILE A 36 2.76 -7.40 15.60
N VAL A 37 1.51 -6.94 15.50
CA VAL A 37 1.09 -5.63 16.02
C VAL A 37 1.14 -5.60 17.56
N PRO A 38 0.55 -6.56 18.30
CA PRO A 38 0.68 -6.59 19.75
C PRO A 38 2.14 -6.72 20.22
N GLY A 39 2.94 -7.55 19.55
CA GLY A 39 4.35 -7.75 19.86
C GLY A 39 5.16 -6.48 19.70
N LEU A 40 4.94 -5.73 18.62
CA LEU A 40 5.59 -4.45 18.38
C LEU A 40 5.20 -3.41 19.43
N ALA A 41 3.92 -3.35 19.82
CA ALA A 41 3.47 -2.46 20.90
C ALA A 41 4.17 -2.78 22.23
N ILE A 42 4.19 -4.06 22.63
CA ILE A 42 4.86 -4.50 23.86
C ILE A 42 6.36 -4.20 23.79
N ALA A 43 7.01 -4.45 22.64
CA ALA A 43 8.44 -4.19 22.45
C ALA A 43 8.77 -2.69 22.59
N LEU A 44 7.98 -1.80 21.98
CA LEU A 44 8.20 -0.35 22.07
C LEU A 44 7.96 0.17 23.49
N LEU A 45 6.88 -0.24 24.15
CA LEU A 45 6.59 0.13 25.54
C LEU A 45 7.67 -0.41 26.49
N GLY A 46 8.07 -1.67 26.29
CA GLY A 46 9.14 -2.33 27.03
C GLY A 46 10.50 -1.63 26.85
N PHE A 47 10.84 -1.27 25.62
CA PHE A 47 12.05 -0.50 25.30
C PHE A 47 12.03 0.87 26.00
N GLY A 48 10.92 1.59 25.95
CA GLY A 48 10.74 2.85 26.66
C GLY A 48 10.94 2.70 28.17
N LYS A 49 10.37 1.65 28.77
CA LYS A 49 10.56 1.32 30.19
C LYS A 49 12.02 1.00 30.52
N LEU A 50 12.69 0.16 29.73
CA LEU A 50 14.10 -0.21 29.92
C LEU A 50 15.03 1.00 29.81
N ARG A 51 14.71 1.95 28.92
CA ARG A 51 15.42 3.22 28.75
C ARG A 51 15.04 4.29 29.77
N LYS A 52 14.14 3.97 30.72
CA LYS A 52 13.62 4.90 31.74
C LYS A 52 12.98 6.17 31.14
N VAL A 53 12.34 6.02 29.98
CA VAL A 53 11.59 7.10 29.31
C VAL A 53 10.19 7.19 29.94
N PRO A 54 9.66 8.40 30.22
CA PRO A 54 8.27 8.58 30.65
C PRO A 54 7.33 8.33 29.46
N VAL A 55 7.08 7.05 29.15
CA VAL A 55 6.38 6.61 27.92
C VAL A 55 5.03 7.29 27.73
N TYR A 56 4.26 7.48 28.81
CA TYR A 56 2.96 8.13 28.74
C TYR A 56 3.06 9.61 28.33
N GLU A 57 3.99 10.36 28.91
CA GLU A 57 4.17 11.79 28.62
C GLU A 57 4.62 12.00 27.17
N VAL A 58 5.62 11.23 26.74
CA VAL A 58 6.14 11.26 25.36
C VAL A 58 5.06 10.85 24.35
N PHE A 59 4.22 9.86 24.70
CA PHE A 59 3.09 9.47 23.86
C PHE A 59 2.06 10.60 23.71
N VAL A 60 1.69 11.27 24.80
CA VAL A 60 0.72 12.38 24.77
C VAL A 60 1.27 13.58 23.99
N GLU A 61 2.55 13.89 24.15
CA GLU A 61 3.24 14.94 23.37
C GLU A 61 3.22 14.61 21.88
N GLY A 62 3.66 13.40 21.51
CA GLY A 62 3.62 12.93 20.12
C GLY A 62 2.20 12.91 19.53
N ALA A 63 1.18 12.57 20.33
CA ALA A 63 -0.21 12.61 19.89
C ALA A 63 -0.69 14.05 19.59
N LYS A 64 -0.28 15.05 20.38
CA LYS A 64 -0.61 16.47 20.12
C LYS A 64 0.05 16.97 18.83
N ASP A 65 1.31 16.64 18.62
CA ASP A 65 2.04 17.00 17.39
C ASP A 65 1.40 16.34 16.17
N GLY A 66 1.08 15.05 16.28
CA GLY A 66 0.35 14.31 15.25
C GLY A 66 -0.99 14.95 14.90
N PHE A 67 -1.73 15.44 15.90
CA PHE A 67 -3.00 16.13 15.68
C PHE A 67 -2.83 17.44 14.89
N GLN A 68 -1.79 18.23 15.18
CA GLN A 68 -1.48 19.45 14.41
C GLN A 68 -1.14 19.13 12.95
N VAL A 69 -0.40 18.05 12.72
CA VAL A 69 -0.09 17.56 11.37
C VAL A 69 -1.37 17.12 10.66
N ALA A 70 -2.26 16.39 11.34
CA ALA A 70 -3.54 15.96 10.78
C ALA A 70 -4.38 17.14 10.30
N ILE A 71 -4.53 18.21 11.10
CA ILE A 71 -5.27 19.42 10.69
C ILE A 71 -4.73 20.03 9.39
N LYS A 72 -3.40 20.09 9.23
CA LYS A 72 -2.77 20.60 8.00
C LYS A 72 -3.06 19.73 6.78
N ILE A 73 -3.24 18.43 6.98
CA ILE A 73 -3.43 17.43 5.92
C ILE A 73 -4.90 17.33 5.49
N ILE A 74 -5.86 17.49 6.42
CA ILE A 74 -7.31 17.31 6.18
C ILE A 74 -7.81 17.94 4.86
N PRO A 75 -7.50 19.22 4.52
CA PRO A 75 -8.02 19.84 3.31
C PRO A 75 -7.63 19.08 2.02
N TYR A 76 -6.40 18.58 1.97
CA TYR A 76 -5.90 17.82 0.82
C TYR A 76 -6.59 16.46 0.71
N LEU A 77 -6.84 15.80 1.85
CA LEU A 77 -7.54 14.51 1.87
C LEU A 77 -8.97 14.66 1.41
N VAL A 78 -9.68 15.68 1.91
CA VAL A 78 -11.06 15.94 1.52
C VAL A 78 -11.16 16.17 0.02
N ALA A 79 -10.26 16.99 -0.56
CA ALA A 79 -10.26 17.23 -2.00
C ALA A 79 -10.08 15.94 -2.82
N ILE A 80 -9.12 15.08 -2.45
CA ILE A 80 -8.85 13.81 -3.14
C ILE A 80 -10.01 12.83 -2.97
N LEU A 81 -10.52 12.65 -1.74
CA LEU A 81 -11.61 11.71 -1.46
C LEU A 81 -12.92 12.13 -2.16
N VAL A 82 -13.23 13.43 -2.19
CA VAL A 82 -14.38 13.96 -2.93
C VAL A 82 -14.21 13.74 -4.43
N ALA A 83 -13.04 14.08 -5.00
CA ALA A 83 -12.76 13.87 -6.42
C ALA A 83 -12.88 12.40 -6.82
N VAL A 84 -12.33 11.49 -6.02
CA VAL A 84 -12.45 10.04 -6.22
C VAL A 84 -13.91 9.57 -6.11
N GLY A 85 -14.64 10.05 -5.11
CA GLY A 85 -16.06 9.74 -4.94
C GLY A 85 -16.90 10.16 -6.15
N MET A 86 -16.72 11.40 -6.61
CA MET A 86 -17.37 11.94 -7.81
C MET A 86 -16.98 11.14 -9.07
N PHE A 87 -15.70 10.79 -9.23
CA PHE A 87 -15.21 10.02 -10.36
C PHE A 87 -15.79 8.60 -10.41
N ARG A 88 -16.01 7.98 -9.25
CA ARG A 88 -16.68 6.67 -9.16
C ARG A 88 -18.16 6.78 -9.48
N GLN A 89 -18.85 7.80 -8.95
CA GLN A 89 -20.29 7.95 -9.17
C GLN A 89 -20.66 8.50 -10.56
N SER A 90 -19.71 9.12 -11.28
CA SER A 90 -19.95 9.63 -12.62
C SER A 90 -20.04 8.55 -13.71
N GLY A 91 -19.76 7.28 -13.38
CA GLY A 91 -19.65 6.18 -14.35
C GLY A 91 -18.37 6.22 -15.20
N ALA A 92 -17.48 7.21 -14.97
CA ALA A 92 -16.23 7.31 -15.70
C ALA A 92 -15.32 6.09 -15.45
N MET A 93 -15.33 5.55 -14.23
CA MET A 93 -14.60 4.32 -13.90
C MET A 93 -15.05 3.15 -14.77
N ASP A 94 -16.37 2.95 -14.92
CA ASP A 94 -16.92 1.83 -15.70
C ASP A 94 -16.59 1.95 -17.18
N ILE A 95 -16.57 3.18 -17.72
CA ILE A 95 -16.16 3.45 -19.10
C ILE A 95 -14.68 3.08 -19.31
N ILE A 96 -13.80 3.51 -18.41
CA ILE A 96 -12.37 3.18 -18.50
C ILE A 96 -12.20 1.66 -18.38
N VAL A 97 -12.79 1.04 -17.37
CA VAL A 97 -12.71 -0.41 -17.15
C VAL A 97 -13.22 -1.18 -18.36
N GLY A 98 -14.33 -0.77 -18.97
CA GLY A 98 -14.85 -1.39 -20.18
C GLY A 98 -13.94 -1.21 -21.41
N ALA A 99 -13.26 -0.07 -21.52
CA ALA A 99 -12.38 0.24 -22.65
C ALA A 99 -11.05 -0.52 -22.58
N ILE A 100 -10.38 -0.51 -21.42
CA ILE A 100 -9.04 -1.12 -21.29
C ILE A 100 -9.07 -2.53 -20.68
N GLY A 101 -10.15 -2.91 -19.99
CA GLY A 101 -10.27 -4.17 -19.27
C GLY A 101 -10.06 -5.41 -20.14
N ARG A 102 -10.49 -5.35 -21.41
CA ARG A 102 -10.26 -6.44 -22.38
C ARG A 102 -8.77 -6.65 -22.65
N PHE A 103 -7.99 -5.58 -22.71
CA PHE A 103 -6.56 -5.65 -22.94
C PHE A 103 -5.80 -6.04 -21.68
N THR A 104 -6.20 -5.48 -20.53
CA THR A 104 -5.55 -5.78 -19.24
C THR A 104 -5.81 -7.22 -18.79
N ALA A 105 -6.96 -7.80 -19.15
CA ALA A 105 -7.26 -9.21 -18.88
C ALA A 105 -6.22 -10.16 -19.50
N HIS A 106 -5.72 -9.86 -20.70
CA HIS A 106 -4.71 -10.70 -21.37
C HIS A 106 -3.37 -10.73 -20.66
N ILE A 107 -3.05 -9.71 -19.86
CA ILE A 107 -1.83 -9.66 -19.06
C ILE A 107 -2.05 -10.09 -17.61
N GLY A 108 -3.23 -10.62 -17.25
CA GLY A 108 -3.55 -11.10 -15.91
C GLY A 108 -4.16 -10.04 -14.97
N LEU A 109 -4.58 -8.87 -15.48
CA LEU A 109 -5.30 -7.85 -14.71
C LEU A 109 -6.75 -7.76 -15.20
N PRO A 110 -7.65 -8.59 -14.66
CA PRO A 110 -9.03 -8.66 -15.13
C PRO A 110 -9.83 -7.40 -14.74
N PRO A 111 -10.95 -7.11 -15.44
CA PRO A 111 -11.75 -5.90 -15.23
C PRO A 111 -12.21 -5.69 -13.78
N GLU A 112 -12.41 -6.76 -13.02
CA GLU A 112 -12.85 -6.74 -11.61
C GLU A 112 -11.74 -6.21 -10.68
N ALA A 113 -10.47 -6.45 -11.01
CA ALA A 113 -9.31 -5.96 -10.27
C ALA A 113 -8.80 -4.61 -10.78
N LEU A 114 -9.19 -4.19 -11.98
CA LEU A 114 -8.70 -2.98 -12.61
C LEU A 114 -9.06 -1.68 -11.83
N PRO A 115 -10.25 -1.51 -11.24
CA PRO A 115 -10.54 -0.37 -10.38
C PRO A 115 -9.57 -0.25 -9.20
N MET A 116 -9.08 -1.37 -8.66
CA MET A 116 -8.08 -1.37 -7.59
C MET A 116 -6.80 -0.70 -8.07
N ALA A 117 -6.27 -1.10 -9.23
CA ALA A 117 -5.05 -0.54 -9.80
C ALA A 117 -5.16 0.97 -10.10
N LEU A 118 -6.35 1.45 -10.46
CA LEU A 118 -6.61 2.87 -10.75
C LEU A 118 -6.83 3.70 -9.47
N LEU A 119 -7.54 3.16 -8.49
CA LEU A 119 -7.89 3.88 -7.26
C LEU A 119 -6.75 3.91 -6.25
N ARG A 120 -5.89 2.88 -6.25
CA ARG A 120 -4.85 2.71 -5.24
C ARG A 120 -3.85 3.86 -5.17
N PRO A 121 -3.31 4.40 -6.28
CA PRO A 121 -2.45 5.59 -6.23
C PRO A 121 -3.15 6.84 -5.66
N LEU A 122 -4.48 6.90 -5.74
CA LEU A 122 -5.29 8.04 -5.29
C LEU A 122 -5.67 7.94 -3.81
N SER A 123 -6.08 6.75 -3.34
CA SER A 123 -6.61 6.57 -1.99
C SER A 123 -6.46 5.14 -1.47
N GLY A 124 -5.79 5.01 -0.32
CA GLY A 124 -5.59 3.72 0.34
C GLY A 124 -6.84 3.21 1.05
N SER A 125 -7.66 4.11 1.60
CA SER A 125 -8.93 3.77 2.24
C SER A 125 -10.01 3.45 1.21
N GLY A 126 -10.04 4.16 0.07
CA GLY A 126 -10.91 3.83 -1.05
C GLY A 126 -10.57 2.47 -1.66
N ALA A 127 -9.28 2.21 -1.86
CA ALA A 127 -8.75 0.91 -2.28
C ALA A 127 -9.08 -0.22 -1.28
N TYR A 128 -8.89 0.02 0.02
CA TYR A 128 -9.22 -0.97 1.05
C TYR A 128 -10.72 -1.31 1.08
N GLY A 129 -11.59 -0.32 0.91
CA GLY A 129 -13.03 -0.56 0.79
C GLY A 129 -13.38 -1.44 -0.40
N LEU A 130 -12.65 -1.30 -1.51
CA LEU A 130 -12.80 -2.16 -2.69
C LEU A 130 -12.31 -3.58 -2.42
N VAL A 131 -11.13 -3.75 -1.81
CA VAL A 131 -10.64 -5.08 -1.39
C VAL A 131 -11.65 -5.78 -0.48
N ALA A 132 -12.18 -5.06 0.52
CA ALA A 132 -13.19 -5.60 1.43
C ALA A 132 -14.46 -6.00 0.68
N ALA A 133 -14.93 -5.19 -0.28
CA ALA A 133 -16.09 -5.54 -1.10
C ALA A 133 -15.84 -6.78 -1.96
N THR A 134 -14.68 -6.86 -2.62
CA THR A 134 -14.27 -8.01 -3.45
C THR A 134 -14.16 -9.29 -2.65
N ILE A 135 -13.56 -9.25 -1.46
CA ILE A 135 -13.40 -10.43 -0.60
C ILE A 135 -14.73 -10.90 -0.03
N ASN A 136 -15.64 -9.98 0.29
CA ASN A 136 -16.97 -10.32 0.82
C ASN A 136 -17.98 -10.68 -0.27
N ASP A 137 -17.65 -10.48 -1.55
CA ASP A 137 -18.52 -10.88 -2.67
C ASP A 137 -18.54 -12.42 -2.77
N PRO A 138 -19.71 -13.07 -2.63
CA PRO A 138 -19.82 -14.54 -2.72
C PRO A 138 -19.37 -15.11 -4.08
N ALA A 139 -19.40 -14.33 -5.16
CA ALA A 139 -18.98 -14.76 -6.48
C ALA A 139 -17.46 -14.71 -6.68
N ILE A 140 -16.75 -13.92 -5.88
CA ILE A 140 -15.29 -13.74 -5.98
C ILE A 140 -14.60 -14.37 -4.77
N GLY A 141 -14.91 -13.91 -3.57
CA GLY A 141 -14.32 -14.41 -2.33
C GLY A 141 -12.82 -14.11 -2.18
N PRO A 142 -12.26 -14.40 -0.99
CA PRO A 142 -10.84 -14.17 -0.68
C PRO A 142 -9.89 -15.08 -1.47
N ASP A 143 -10.29 -16.33 -1.72
CA ASP A 143 -9.42 -17.37 -2.28
C ASP A 143 -9.48 -17.47 -3.81
N SER A 144 -10.09 -16.49 -4.48
CA SER A 144 -10.03 -16.38 -5.93
C SER A 144 -8.77 -15.65 -6.40
N TYR A 145 -8.44 -15.82 -7.68
CA TYR A 145 -7.39 -15.05 -8.34
C TYR A 145 -7.56 -13.54 -8.13
N VAL A 146 -8.78 -13.02 -8.30
CA VAL A 146 -9.09 -11.60 -8.11
C VAL A 146 -8.89 -11.21 -6.64
N GLY A 147 -9.36 -12.02 -5.68
CA GLY A 147 -9.15 -11.81 -4.25
C GLY A 147 -7.67 -11.71 -3.86
N TYR A 148 -6.84 -12.65 -4.33
CA TYR A 148 -5.40 -12.60 -4.14
C TYR A 148 -4.75 -11.39 -4.81
N LEU A 149 -5.18 -11.05 -6.03
CA LEU A 149 -4.61 -9.93 -6.78
C LEU A 149 -4.90 -8.59 -6.11
N VAL A 150 -6.16 -8.30 -5.75
CA VAL A 150 -6.51 -7.03 -5.08
C VAL A 150 -5.84 -6.91 -3.71
N SER A 151 -5.69 -8.02 -2.99
CA SER A 151 -4.96 -8.07 -1.71
C SER A 151 -3.47 -7.80 -1.90
N THR A 152 -2.86 -8.38 -2.94
CA THR A 152 -1.44 -8.19 -3.25
C THR A 152 -1.17 -6.75 -3.71
N LEU A 153 -2.05 -6.19 -4.54
CA LEU A 153 -1.99 -4.77 -4.95
C LEU A 153 -2.07 -3.84 -3.74
N GLN A 154 -2.96 -4.13 -2.78
CA GLN A 154 -3.10 -3.35 -1.55
C GLN A 154 -1.83 -3.36 -0.69
N GLY A 155 -1.06 -4.44 -0.71
CA GLY A 155 0.21 -4.56 0.02
C GLY A 155 1.45 -4.07 -0.73
N SER A 156 1.44 -4.06 -2.06
CA SER A 156 2.64 -3.87 -2.89
C SER A 156 2.77 -2.49 -3.53
N THR A 157 1.77 -1.63 -3.38
CA THR A 157 1.73 -0.29 -3.99
C THR A 157 1.35 0.76 -2.97
N GLU A 158 1.71 2.01 -3.28
CA GLU A 158 1.47 3.14 -2.42
C GLU A 158 0.29 3.98 -2.90
N THR A 159 -0.06 4.96 -2.08
CA THR A 159 -1.08 5.96 -2.41
C THR A 159 -0.39 7.22 -2.92
N THR A 160 0.33 7.14 -4.04
CA THR A 160 1.25 8.18 -4.53
C THR A 160 0.72 9.61 -4.40
N PHE A 161 -0.51 9.89 -4.84
CA PHE A 161 -1.08 11.23 -4.76
C PHE A 161 -1.40 11.66 -3.32
N TYR A 162 -1.90 10.73 -2.50
CA TYR A 162 -2.18 10.96 -1.09
C TYR A 162 -0.88 11.19 -0.31
N VAL A 163 0.10 10.30 -0.45
CA VAL A 163 1.44 10.41 0.15
C VAL A 163 2.04 11.75 -0.23
N MET A 164 2.08 12.09 -1.51
CA MET A 164 2.58 13.40 -1.92
C MET A 164 1.85 14.55 -1.25
N ALA A 165 0.51 14.54 -1.22
CA ALA A 165 -0.27 15.60 -0.61
C ALA A 165 -0.01 15.73 0.89
N VAL A 166 0.11 14.61 1.60
CA VAL A 166 0.40 14.57 3.04
C VAL A 166 1.82 15.03 3.34
N TYR A 167 2.81 14.37 2.75
CA TYR A 167 4.21 14.61 3.07
C TYR A 167 4.68 15.96 2.54
N PHE A 168 4.35 16.32 1.29
CA PHE A 168 4.72 17.64 0.75
C PHE A 168 3.84 18.76 1.28
N GLY A 169 2.57 18.49 1.61
CA GLY A 169 1.69 19.47 2.26
C GLY A 169 2.17 19.86 3.65
N ALA A 170 2.64 18.89 4.46
CA ALA A 170 3.15 19.15 5.81
C ALA A 170 4.35 20.11 5.82
N VAL A 171 5.21 20.06 4.80
CA VAL A 171 6.39 20.93 4.64
C VAL A 171 6.26 21.99 3.53
N GLN A 172 5.05 22.17 2.98
CA GLN A 172 4.71 23.21 1.98
C GLN A 172 5.57 23.17 0.69
N ILE A 173 5.96 21.98 0.23
CA ILE A 173 6.73 21.81 -1.02
C ILE A 173 5.79 21.98 -2.23
N LYS A 174 6.14 22.90 -3.13
CA LYS A 174 5.35 23.20 -4.34
C LYS A 174 5.80 22.47 -5.62
N ARG A 175 7.05 21.98 -5.66
CA ARG A 175 7.64 21.36 -6.86
C ARG A 175 7.67 19.84 -6.72
N MET A 176 6.62 19.18 -7.22
CA MET A 176 6.43 17.73 -7.00
C MET A 176 6.71 16.83 -8.23
N ARG A 177 7.08 17.40 -9.38
CA ARG A 177 7.12 16.67 -10.67
C ARG A 177 7.94 15.37 -10.66
N HIS A 178 9.13 15.38 -10.05
CA HIS A 178 10.02 14.21 -10.07
C HIS A 178 9.53 13.13 -9.10
N ALA A 179 8.98 13.54 -7.96
CA ALA A 179 8.38 12.63 -6.99
C ALA A 179 7.13 11.96 -7.55
N LEU A 180 6.30 12.70 -8.30
CA LEU A 180 5.14 12.13 -8.98
C LEU A 180 5.55 11.09 -10.01
N ALA A 181 6.53 11.41 -10.86
CA ALA A 181 7.03 10.46 -11.86
C ALA A 181 7.63 9.20 -11.21
N ALA A 182 8.43 9.36 -10.15
CA ALA A 182 8.99 8.23 -9.40
C ALA A 182 7.90 7.39 -8.71
N GLY A 183 6.92 8.02 -8.08
CA GLY A 183 5.82 7.32 -7.40
C GLY A 183 4.94 6.54 -8.38
N LEU A 184 4.50 7.16 -9.48
CA LEU A 184 3.67 6.48 -10.49
C LEU A 184 4.41 5.34 -11.19
N THR A 185 5.71 5.47 -11.44
CA THR A 185 6.50 4.38 -12.02
C THR A 185 6.71 3.25 -11.01
N ALA A 186 6.87 3.55 -9.73
CA ALA A 186 6.91 2.55 -8.66
C ALA A 186 5.56 1.82 -8.51
N ASP A 187 4.44 2.55 -8.53
CA ASP A 187 3.10 1.95 -8.48
C ASP A 187 2.85 1.06 -9.70
N LEU A 188 3.25 1.50 -10.90
CA LEU A 188 3.16 0.67 -12.10
C LEU A 188 4.00 -0.60 -11.98
N ALA A 189 5.25 -0.50 -11.51
CA ALA A 189 6.10 -1.65 -11.29
C ALA A 189 5.49 -2.61 -10.24
N GLY A 190 4.90 -2.07 -9.17
CA GLY A 190 4.19 -2.85 -8.15
C GLY A 190 2.96 -3.56 -8.71
N ILE A 191 2.16 -2.90 -9.56
CA ILE A 191 1.02 -3.51 -10.25
C ILE A 191 1.49 -4.66 -11.15
N LEU A 192 2.50 -4.43 -11.98
CA LEU A 192 3.02 -5.45 -12.89
C LEU A 192 3.63 -6.64 -12.13
N ALA A 193 4.38 -6.38 -11.06
CA ALA A 193 4.96 -7.42 -10.21
C ALA A 193 3.87 -8.23 -9.48
N ALA A 194 2.83 -7.57 -8.97
CA ALA A 194 1.70 -8.25 -8.33
C ALA A 194 0.96 -9.15 -9.32
N VAL A 195 0.68 -8.65 -10.52
CA VAL A 195 0.03 -9.44 -11.58
C VAL A 195 0.91 -10.63 -11.99
N ALA A 196 2.21 -10.42 -12.19
CA ALA A 196 3.14 -11.50 -12.53
C ALA A 196 3.23 -12.58 -11.43
N ALA A 197 3.35 -12.17 -10.16
CA ALA A 197 3.43 -13.08 -9.03
C ALA A 197 2.12 -13.86 -8.83
N CYS A 198 0.97 -13.17 -8.87
CA CYS A 198 -0.34 -13.81 -8.75
C CYS A 198 -0.62 -14.74 -9.93
N SER A 199 -0.30 -14.35 -11.17
CA SER A 199 -0.48 -15.21 -12.35
C SER A 199 0.40 -16.45 -12.26
N TYR A 200 1.65 -16.31 -11.80
CA TYR A 200 2.56 -17.44 -11.66
C TYR A 200 2.13 -18.43 -10.56
N LEU A 201 1.69 -17.93 -9.40
CA LEU A 201 1.31 -18.77 -8.26
C LEU A 201 -0.12 -19.32 -8.35
N TYR A 202 -1.05 -18.53 -8.90
CA TYR A 202 -2.49 -18.79 -8.83
C TYR A 202 -3.20 -18.80 -10.18
N GLY A 203 -2.54 -18.45 -11.30
CA GLY A 203 -3.18 -18.34 -12.61
C GLY A 203 -3.63 -19.66 -13.25
N ASN A 204 -3.24 -20.81 -12.69
CA ASN A 204 -3.66 -22.15 -13.12
C ASN A 204 -4.76 -22.77 -12.22
N ARG A 205 -5.39 -21.99 -11.34
CA ARG A 205 -6.49 -22.40 -10.46
C ARG A 205 -7.71 -21.52 -10.69
#